data_AF-Q8A8A7-F1
#
_entry.id   AF-Q8A8A7-F1
#
_cell.length_a   1.000
_cell.length_b   1.000
_cell.length_c   1.000
_cell.angle_alpha   90.00
_cell.angle_beta   90.00
_cell.angle_gamma   90.00
#
_symmetry.space_group_name_H-M   'P 1'
#
loop_
_entity.id
_entity.type
_entity.pdbx_description
1 polymer ?
#
loop_
_entity_poly.entity_id
_entity_poly.type
_entity_poly.pdbx_seq_one_letter_code
_entity_poly.pdbx_strand_id
1 'polypeptide(L)'
;MLFCTNIAIAQGTIEDYRRAYSAGEKFSANKVSYSNVNPEWIGKTHYFWYVRNTPDGRIYVLVDADTQNRKDLFDHKLVAAALSEASGRKIEATSLYLDRLSVNNGLDTLHFVFNNHRWMYVIDKNQLTDEGALPTPRKQRHWMETDDEKTAAPVTSPDKKYTAFIKNHNIYVKETATGKEKQLSLDGTLGNYYSAYIRWSPDSKKSLPARFVR
;
A
#
# COMPACT_ATOMS: atom_id res chain seq x y z
N MET A 1 -45.58 48.34 5.18
CA MET A 1 -44.27 47.67 4.97
C MET A 1 -44.33 46.33 5.69
N LEU A 2 -44.63 45.24 4.98
CA LEU A 2 -44.72 43.90 5.57
C LEU A 2 -43.35 43.22 5.46
N PHE A 3 -42.71 42.94 6.59
CA PHE A 3 -41.51 42.10 6.65
C PHE A 3 -41.94 40.65 6.85
N CYS A 4 -41.79 39.83 5.80
CA CYS A 4 -41.87 38.37 5.93
C CYS A 4 -40.50 37.85 6.35
N THR A 5 -40.35 37.44 7.60
CA THR A 5 -39.19 36.68 8.08
C THR A 5 -39.35 35.22 7.65
N ASN A 6 -38.69 34.83 6.56
CA ASN A 6 -38.51 33.42 6.21
C ASN A 6 -37.52 32.80 7.19
N ILE A 7 -37.99 31.92 8.09
CA ILE A 7 -37.12 31.07 8.88
C ILE A 7 -36.57 30.00 7.93
N ALA A 8 -35.34 30.19 7.47
CA ALA A 8 -34.62 29.15 6.75
C ALA A 8 -34.23 28.04 7.74
N ILE A 9 -34.95 26.92 7.73
CA ILE A 9 -34.52 25.69 8.44
C ILE A 9 -33.38 25.08 7.62
N ALA A 10 -32.15 25.54 7.88
CA ALA A 10 -30.94 25.16 7.14
C ALA A 10 -30.14 24.04 7.81
N GLN A 11 -30.72 23.30 8.75
CA GLN A 11 -30.06 22.20 9.44
C GLN A 11 -30.89 20.93 9.22
N GLY A 12 -30.28 19.93 8.58
CA GLY A 12 -30.91 18.62 8.35
C GLY A 12 -31.38 17.98 9.65
N THR A 13 -32.45 17.19 9.58
CA THR A 13 -32.99 16.52 10.76
C THR A 13 -32.12 15.32 11.16
N ILE A 14 -32.23 14.85 12.41
CA ILE A 14 -31.57 13.61 12.86
C ILE A 14 -31.92 12.42 11.94
N GLU A 15 -33.13 12.38 11.40
CA GLU A 15 -33.56 11.38 10.43
C GLU A 15 -32.83 11.50 9.08
N ASP A 16 -32.49 12.72 8.64
CA ASP A 16 -31.71 12.91 7.43
C ASP A 16 -30.28 12.39 7.60
N TYR A 17 -29.68 12.59 8.77
CA TYR A 17 -28.39 11.99 9.09
C TYR A 17 -28.49 10.47 9.17
N ARG A 18 -29.50 9.89 9.84
CA ARG A 18 -29.70 8.42 9.88
C ARG A 18 -29.92 7.83 8.48
N ARG A 19 -30.65 8.52 7.61
CA ARG A 19 -30.86 8.13 6.21
C ARG A 19 -29.55 8.18 5.43
N ALA A 20 -28.75 9.23 5.59
CA ALA A 20 -27.44 9.35 4.96
C ALA A 20 -26.46 8.25 5.45
N TYR A 21 -26.44 7.96 6.75
CA TYR A 21 -25.61 6.89 7.31
C TYR A 21 -26.06 5.49 6.86
N SER A 22 -27.37 5.23 6.72
CA SER A 22 -27.90 3.95 6.23
C SER A 22 -27.83 3.78 4.71
N ALA A 23 -27.52 4.85 3.95
CA ALA A 23 -27.40 4.78 2.50
C ALA A 23 -26.27 3.84 2.06
N GLY A 24 -25.15 3.81 2.81
CA GLY A 24 -24.06 2.88 2.54
C GLY A 24 -24.46 1.41 2.66
N GLU A 25 -25.32 1.06 3.62
CA GLU A 25 -25.82 -0.32 3.78
C GLU A 25 -26.78 -0.71 2.66
N LYS A 26 -27.66 0.22 2.25
CA LYS A 26 -28.69 -0.02 1.24
C LYS A 26 -28.16 -0.01 -0.20
N PHE A 27 -27.16 0.81 -0.48
CA PHE A 27 -26.63 1.03 -1.83
C PHE A 27 -25.16 0.60 -1.99
N SER A 28 -24.62 -0.18 -1.05
CA SER A 28 -23.26 -0.73 -1.21
C SER A 28 -23.16 -1.57 -2.48
N ALA A 29 -22.06 -1.42 -3.21
CA ALA A 29 -21.74 -2.24 -4.38
C ALA A 29 -21.78 -3.76 -4.08
N ASN A 30 -21.55 -4.14 -2.82
CA ASN A 30 -21.63 -5.51 -2.33
C ASN A 30 -23.05 -6.11 -2.34
N LYS A 31 -24.12 -5.30 -2.55
CA LYS A 31 -25.50 -5.77 -2.67
C LYS A 31 -25.93 -6.06 -4.12
N VAL A 32 -25.15 -5.65 -5.11
CA VAL A 32 -25.44 -5.95 -6.52
C VAL A 32 -24.61 -7.17 -6.92
N SER A 33 -25.18 -8.35 -6.71
CA SER A 33 -24.60 -9.61 -7.18
C SER A 33 -24.40 -9.55 -8.69
N TYR A 34 -23.30 -10.13 -9.17
CA TYR A 34 -22.94 -10.16 -10.61
C TYR A 34 -22.61 -8.82 -11.29
N SER A 35 -22.53 -7.71 -10.55
CA SER A 35 -22.43 -6.37 -11.16
C SER A 35 -21.11 -6.02 -11.82
N ASN A 36 -19.98 -6.55 -11.32
CA ASN A 36 -18.66 -6.09 -11.74
C ASN A 36 -17.77 -7.27 -12.16
N VAL A 37 -17.30 -7.22 -13.41
CA VAL A 37 -16.25 -8.09 -13.92
C VAL A 37 -14.97 -7.26 -13.97
N ASN A 38 -14.08 -7.50 -13.01
CA ASN A 38 -12.72 -6.94 -13.05
C ASN A 38 -11.77 -8.06 -13.50
N PRO A 39 -11.41 -8.12 -14.80
CA PRO A 39 -10.58 -9.19 -15.33
C PRO A 39 -9.11 -8.97 -14.94
N GLU A 40 -8.49 -10.01 -14.41
CA GLU A 40 -7.06 -10.10 -14.16
C GLU A 40 -6.45 -11.04 -15.21
N TRP A 41 -5.68 -10.47 -16.13
CA TRP A 41 -5.06 -11.21 -17.24
C TRP A 41 -3.88 -12.06 -16.76
N ILE A 42 -3.77 -13.27 -17.29
CA ILE A 42 -2.71 -14.21 -16.93
C ILE A 42 -1.54 -14.02 -17.90
N GLY A 43 -0.56 -13.21 -17.48
CA GLY A 43 0.65 -12.95 -18.26
C GLY A 43 0.36 -12.39 -19.65
N LYS A 44 0.87 -13.05 -20.69
CA LYS A 44 0.63 -12.72 -22.11
C LYS A 44 -0.29 -13.73 -22.80
N THR A 45 -1.06 -14.48 -22.02
CA THR A 45 -1.97 -15.50 -22.56
C THR A 45 -3.34 -14.91 -22.89
N HIS A 46 -4.18 -15.69 -23.55
CA HIS A 46 -5.60 -15.38 -23.80
C HIS A 46 -6.51 -15.74 -22.60
N TYR A 47 -5.92 -16.15 -21.47
CA TYR A 47 -6.65 -16.45 -20.24
C TYR A 47 -6.71 -15.26 -19.31
N PHE A 48 -7.87 -15.06 -18.69
CA PHE A 48 -8.04 -14.15 -17.58
C PHE A 48 -8.96 -14.76 -16.54
N TRP A 49 -8.85 -14.31 -15.30
CA TRP A 49 -9.76 -14.70 -14.24
C TRP A 49 -10.45 -13.48 -13.64
N TYR A 50 -11.60 -13.68 -13.02
CA TYR A 50 -12.29 -12.63 -12.29
C TYR A 50 -13.05 -13.19 -11.10
N VAL A 51 -13.36 -12.31 -10.16
CA VAL A 51 -14.15 -12.62 -8.98
C VAL A 51 -15.63 -12.36 -9.26
N ARG A 52 -16.45 -13.38 -9.07
CA ARG A 52 -17.91 -13.29 -9.14
C ARG A 52 -18.49 -13.37 -7.73
N ASN A 53 -19.15 -12.30 -7.29
CA ASN A 53 -19.91 -12.30 -6.05
C ASN A 53 -21.32 -12.83 -6.33
N THR A 54 -21.65 -13.98 -5.73
CA THR A 54 -22.97 -14.61 -5.76
C THR A 54 -23.64 -14.50 -4.40
N PRO A 55 -24.98 -14.68 -4.29
CA PRO A 55 -25.65 -14.72 -2.99
C PRO A 55 -25.07 -15.78 -2.04
N ASP A 56 -24.58 -16.89 -2.59
CA ASP A 56 -24.02 -18.01 -1.82
C ASP A 56 -22.57 -17.77 -1.40
N GLY A 57 -21.85 -16.88 -2.09
CA GLY A 57 -20.46 -16.57 -1.81
C GLY A 57 -19.66 -16.10 -3.01
N ARG A 58 -18.35 -16.00 -2.80
CA ARG A 58 -17.39 -15.56 -3.81
C ARG A 58 -16.89 -16.75 -4.62
N ILE A 59 -16.94 -16.63 -5.95
CA ILE A 59 -16.42 -17.64 -6.89
C ILE A 59 -15.32 -17.00 -7.73
N TYR A 60 -14.23 -17.73 -7.94
CA TYR A 60 -13.14 -17.34 -8.82
C TYR A 60 -13.29 -18.07 -10.14
N VAL A 61 -13.55 -17.32 -11.21
CA VAL A 61 -13.86 -17.86 -12.54
C VAL A 61 -12.68 -17.63 -13.46
N LEU A 62 -12.21 -18.67 -14.14
CA LEU A 62 -11.26 -18.61 -15.24
C LEU A 62 -12.00 -18.59 -16.56
N VAL A 63 -11.57 -17.72 -17.47
CA VAL A 63 -12.12 -17.58 -18.81
C VAL A 63 -11.02 -17.76 -19.85
N ASP A 64 -11.32 -18.58 -20.85
CA ASP A 64 -10.60 -18.65 -22.12
C ASP A 64 -11.23 -17.62 -23.08
N ALA A 65 -10.49 -16.57 -23.44
CA ALA A 65 -11.02 -15.51 -24.29
C ALA A 65 -11.22 -15.96 -25.76
N ASP A 66 -10.47 -16.95 -26.23
CA ASP A 66 -10.54 -17.43 -27.61
C ASP A 66 -11.75 -18.34 -27.81
N THR A 67 -11.97 -19.28 -26.88
CA THR A 67 -13.10 -20.22 -26.97
C THR A 67 -14.35 -19.75 -26.24
N GLN A 68 -14.29 -18.61 -25.53
CA GLN A 68 -15.36 -18.06 -24.69
C GLN A 68 -15.86 -19.02 -23.60
N ASN A 69 -15.00 -19.97 -23.21
CA ASN A 69 -15.33 -20.96 -22.19
C ASN A 69 -14.98 -20.43 -20.81
N ARG A 70 -15.86 -20.73 -19.84
CA ARG A 70 -15.66 -20.38 -18.44
C ARG A 70 -15.67 -21.63 -17.57
N LYS A 71 -14.78 -21.68 -16.61
CA LYS A 71 -14.74 -22.72 -15.57
C LYS A 71 -14.29 -22.11 -14.24
N ASP A 72 -14.43 -22.85 -13.16
CA ASP A 72 -13.86 -22.42 -11.89
C ASP A 72 -12.33 -22.42 -11.99
N LEU A 73 -11.70 -21.39 -11.43
CA LEU A 73 -10.24 -21.23 -11.49
C LEU A 73 -9.52 -22.35 -10.74
N PHE A 74 -10.12 -22.81 -9.64
CA PHE A 74 -9.65 -23.90 -8.78
C PHE A 74 -10.83 -24.46 -7.98
N ASP A 75 -10.66 -25.60 -7.33
CA ASP A 75 -11.66 -26.14 -6.40
C ASP A 75 -11.62 -25.37 -5.06
N HIS A 76 -12.64 -24.53 -4.82
CA HIS A 76 -12.74 -23.72 -3.60
C HIS A 76 -12.78 -24.54 -2.33
N LYS A 77 -13.29 -25.78 -2.36
CA LYS A 77 -13.36 -26.65 -1.18
C LYS A 77 -11.98 -27.16 -0.80
N LEU A 78 -11.18 -27.57 -1.78
CA LEU A 78 -9.82 -28.05 -1.55
C LEU A 78 -8.91 -26.94 -1.00
N VAL A 79 -8.96 -25.74 -1.60
CA VAL A 79 -8.17 -24.59 -1.12
C VAL A 79 -8.63 -24.16 0.27
N ALA A 80 -9.94 -24.09 0.53
CA ALA A 80 -10.46 -23.74 1.86
C ALA A 80 -10.07 -24.78 2.92
N ALA A 81 -10.07 -26.07 2.58
CA ALA A 81 -9.62 -27.13 3.47
C ALA A 81 -8.11 -27.00 3.79
N ALA A 82 -7.28 -26.83 2.76
CA ALA A 82 -5.83 -26.66 2.93
C ALA A 82 -5.50 -25.41 3.76
N LEU A 83 -6.20 -24.29 3.54
CA LEU A 83 -6.02 -23.09 4.35
C LEU A 83 -6.57 -23.25 5.77
N SER A 84 -7.64 -24.04 5.96
CA SER A 84 -8.18 -24.29 7.29
C SER A 84 -7.19 -25.09 8.14
N GLU A 85 -6.55 -26.09 7.53
CA GLU A 85 -5.50 -26.89 8.15
C GLU A 85 -4.27 -26.03 8.48
N ALA A 86 -3.80 -25.23 7.52
CA ALA A 86 -2.60 -24.40 7.71
C ALA A 86 -2.81 -23.25 8.71
N SER A 87 -4.02 -22.67 8.77
CA SER A 87 -4.32 -21.52 9.66
C SER A 87 -4.90 -21.93 11.01
N GLY A 88 -5.28 -23.19 11.21
CA GLY A 88 -5.95 -23.67 12.41
C GLY A 88 -7.35 -23.08 12.64
N ARG A 89 -7.95 -22.47 11.61
CA ARG A 89 -9.28 -21.85 11.66
C ARG A 89 -10.17 -22.47 10.60
N LYS A 90 -11.45 -22.67 10.91
CA LYS A 90 -12.42 -23.13 9.92
C LYS A 90 -12.67 -22.02 8.87
N ILE A 91 -12.35 -22.29 7.61
CA ILE A 91 -12.61 -21.43 6.47
C ILE A 91 -13.64 -22.12 5.58
N GLU A 92 -14.73 -21.43 5.30
CA GLU A 92 -15.76 -21.93 4.39
C GLU A 92 -15.36 -21.62 2.93
N ALA A 93 -15.62 -22.56 2.02
CA ALA A 93 -15.29 -22.39 0.60
C ALA A 93 -15.97 -21.17 -0.05
N THR A 94 -17.15 -20.78 0.45
CA THR A 94 -17.94 -19.65 -0.04
C THR A 94 -17.46 -18.28 0.44
N SER A 95 -16.69 -18.23 1.53
CA SER A 95 -16.16 -16.99 2.12
C SER A 95 -14.66 -16.79 1.85
N LEU A 96 -14.12 -17.49 0.85
CA LEU A 96 -12.70 -17.48 0.52
C LEU A 96 -12.26 -16.12 -0.06
N TYR A 97 -11.54 -15.36 0.76
CA TYR A 97 -10.89 -14.11 0.35
C TYR A 97 -9.38 -14.34 0.17
N LEU A 98 -8.95 -14.37 -1.09
CA LEU A 98 -7.54 -14.46 -1.48
C LEU A 98 -7.07 -13.07 -1.89
N ASP A 99 -6.21 -12.44 -1.08
CA ASP A 99 -5.64 -11.14 -1.42
C ASP A 99 -4.50 -11.31 -2.43
N ARG A 100 -4.32 -10.33 -3.32
CA ARG A 100 -3.25 -10.32 -4.36
C ARG A 100 -3.09 -11.66 -5.08
N LEU A 101 -4.21 -12.31 -5.39
CA LEU A 101 -4.20 -13.56 -6.14
C LEU A 101 -3.55 -13.35 -7.50
N SER A 102 -2.67 -14.25 -7.87
CA SER A 102 -2.05 -14.34 -9.19
C SER A 102 -1.90 -15.79 -9.59
N VAL A 103 -1.96 -16.05 -10.89
CA VAL A 103 -1.92 -17.39 -11.46
C VAL A 103 -0.72 -17.44 -12.41
N ASN A 104 0.02 -18.54 -12.40
CA ASN A 104 1.09 -18.77 -13.38
C ASN A 104 0.49 -18.91 -14.79
N ASN A 105 1.26 -18.58 -15.83
CA ASN A 105 0.95 -18.86 -17.23
C ASN A 105 0.60 -20.34 -17.50
N GLY A 106 1.12 -21.27 -16.69
CA GLY A 106 0.80 -22.70 -16.76
C GLY A 106 -0.58 -23.09 -16.20
N LEU A 107 -1.31 -22.16 -15.56
CA LEU A 107 -2.61 -22.39 -14.91
C LEU A 107 -2.61 -23.48 -13.81
N ASP A 108 -1.43 -23.82 -13.30
CA ASP A 108 -1.19 -24.91 -12.36
C ASP A 108 -0.94 -24.43 -10.92
N THR A 109 -0.45 -23.19 -10.80
CA THR A 109 0.04 -22.63 -9.53
C THR A 109 -0.62 -21.28 -9.25
N LEU A 110 -1.17 -21.16 -8.05
CA LEU A 110 -1.73 -19.93 -7.50
C LEU A 110 -0.75 -19.33 -6.48
N HIS A 111 -0.54 -18.02 -6.54
CA HIS A 111 0.11 -17.27 -5.48
C HIS A 111 -0.87 -16.25 -4.94
N PHE A 112 -1.04 -16.22 -3.62
CA PHE A 112 -1.93 -15.28 -2.97
C PHE A 112 -1.46 -14.96 -1.56
N VAL A 113 -2.09 -13.95 -0.98
CA VAL A 113 -1.83 -13.51 0.39
C VAL A 113 -3.05 -13.87 1.22
N PHE A 114 -2.81 -14.53 2.35
CA PHE A 114 -3.82 -14.89 3.32
C PHE A 114 -3.23 -14.82 4.72
N ASN A 115 -3.95 -14.19 5.65
CA ASN A 115 -3.48 -13.94 7.03
C ASN A 115 -2.07 -13.31 7.11
N ASN A 116 -1.77 -12.35 6.22
CA ASN A 116 -0.48 -11.66 6.15
C ASN A 116 0.71 -12.58 5.79
N HIS A 117 0.44 -13.79 5.32
CA HIS A 117 1.42 -14.71 4.76
C HIS A 117 1.21 -14.84 3.26
N ARG A 118 2.30 -15.05 2.53
CA ARG A 118 2.27 -15.37 1.11
C ARG A 118 2.21 -16.88 0.97
N TRP A 119 1.26 -17.35 0.19
CA TRP A 119 1.01 -18.76 -0.04
C TRP A 119 1.17 -19.11 -1.50
N MET A 120 1.75 -20.27 -1.75
CA MET A 120 1.79 -20.92 -3.06
C MET A 120 0.91 -22.17 -2.99
N TYR A 121 -0.01 -22.32 -3.94
CA TYR A 121 -0.86 -23.51 -4.04
C TYR A 121 -0.75 -24.14 -5.42
N VAL A 122 -0.37 -25.42 -5.46
CA VAL A 122 -0.29 -26.21 -6.69
C VAL A 122 -1.58 -27.00 -6.86
N ILE A 123 -2.35 -26.69 -7.90
CA ILE A 123 -3.71 -27.20 -8.12
C ILE A 123 -3.71 -28.72 -8.31
N ASP A 124 -2.86 -29.24 -9.20
CA ASP A 124 -2.84 -30.67 -9.55
C ASP A 124 -2.45 -31.57 -8.37
N LYS A 125 -1.59 -31.06 -7.49
CA LYS A 125 -1.08 -31.80 -6.32
C LYS A 125 -1.90 -31.54 -5.06
N ASN A 126 -2.85 -30.60 -5.11
CA ASN A 126 -3.56 -30.09 -3.94
C ASN A 126 -2.61 -29.74 -2.78
N GLN A 127 -1.49 -29.07 -3.09
CA GLN A 127 -0.43 -28.81 -2.12
C GLN A 127 -0.32 -27.31 -1.85
N LEU A 128 -0.48 -26.93 -0.58
CA LEU A 128 -0.31 -25.58 -0.09
C LEU A 128 1.07 -25.43 0.57
N THR A 129 1.82 -24.39 0.22
CA THR A 129 3.14 -24.06 0.77
C THR A 129 3.13 -22.63 1.28
N ASP A 130 3.64 -22.43 2.51
CA ASP A 130 3.86 -21.10 3.09
C ASP A 130 5.19 -20.54 2.56
N GLU A 131 5.13 -19.42 1.83
CA GLU A 131 6.31 -18.68 1.36
C GLU A 131 6.79 -17.62 2.37
N GLY A 132 6.10 -17.50 3.50
CA GLY A 132 6.47 -16.65 4.63
C GLY A 132 5.59 -15.41 4.81
N ALA A 133 5.79 -14.75 5.95
CA ALA A 133 5.06 -13.55 6.31
C ALA A 133 5.48 -12.34 5.46
N LEU A 134 4.50 -11.56 5.01
CA LEU A 134 4.76 -10.27 4.40
C LEU A 134 5.32 -9.29 5.45
N PRO A 135 6.28 -8.43 5.08
CA PRO A 135 6.77 -7.40 5.98
C PRO A 135 5.60 -6.52 6.42
N THR A 136 5.44 -6.32 7.72
CA THR A 136 4.40 -5.44 8.25
C THR A 136 4.56 -4.06 7.63
N PRO A 137 3.49 -3.47 7.04
CA PRO A 137 3.55 -2.12 6.53
C PRO A 137 4.10 -1.20 7.63
N ARG A 138 5.09 -0.37 7.29
CA ARG A 138 5.54 0.68 8.22
C ARG A 138 4.31 1.47 8.65
N LYS A 139 4.15 1.64 9.97
CA LYS A 139 3.07 2.45 10.54
C LYS A 139 3.05 3.77 9.78
N GLN A 140 1.94 4.06 9.09
CA GLN A 140 1.80 5.35 8.44
C GLN A 140 1.91 6.42 9.52
N ARG A 141 2.88 7.31 9.34
CA ARG A 141 3.08 8.43 10.26
C ARG A 141 1.82 9.27 10.24
N HIS A 142 1.39 9.73 11.41
CA HIS A 142 0.26 10.65 11.46
C HIS A 142 0.65 11.90 10.69
N TRP A 143 -0.31 12.53 10.00
CA TRP A 143 -0.05 13.76 9.23
C TRP A 143 0.48 14.92 10.10
N MET A 144 0.31 14.87 11.42
CA MET A 144 0.88 15.81 12.40
C MET A 144 2.32 15.47 12.80
N GLU A 145 2.82 14.29 12.46
CA GLU A 145 4.17 13.85 12.77
C GLU A 145 5.13 14.52 11.76
N THR A 146 5.74 15.61 12.19
CA THR A 146 6.77 16.31 11.40
C THR A 146 8.11 15.64 11.65
N ASP A 147 8.93 15.56 10.60
CA ASP A 147 10.32 15.14 10.75
C ASP A 147 11.09 16.11 11.66
N ASP A 148 11.83 15.59 12.63
CA ASP A 148 12.79 16.40 13.37
C ASP A 148 13.98 16.71 12.45
N GLU A 149 13.88 17.83 11.73
CA GLU A 149 14.91 18.28 10.80
C GLU A 149 16.20 18.73 11.50
N LYS A 150 16.26 18.73 12.84
CA LYS A 150 17.47 19.13 13.59
C LYS A 150 18.50 18.02 13.69
N THR A 151 18.08 16.76 13.54
CA THR A 151 18.94 15.60 13.77
C THR A 151 18.87 14.62 12.59
N ALA A 152 20.00 14.45 11.90
CA ALA A 152 20.16 13.42 10.88
C ALA A 152 21.58 12.87 10.91
N ALA A 153 21.76 11.68 10.35
CA ALA A 153 23.07 11.07 10.19
C ALA A 153 23.95 11.90 9.23
N PRO A 154 25.28 11.98 9.47
CA PRO A 154 26.21 12.59 8.52
C PRO A 154 26.10 11.97 7.13
N VAL A 155 26.07 12.79 6.09
CA VAL A 155 25.90 12.34 4.71
C VAL A 155 27.24 12.36 4.00
N THR A 156 27.70 11.19 3.56
CA THR A 156 28.95 11.07 2.80
C THR A 156 28.71 11.41 1.33
N SER A 157 29.66 12.11 0.73
CA SER A 157 29.64 12.50 -0.68
C SER A 157 29.68 11.27 -1.59
N PRO A 158 29.12 11.34 -2.82
CA PRO A 158 29.17 10.25 -3.77
C PRO A 158 30.60 9.78 -4.09
N ASP A 159 31.57 10.70 -4.09
CA ASP A 159 32.99 10.42 -4.28
C ASP A 159 33.73 9.93 -3.01
N LYS A 160 33.01 9.80 -1.88
CA LYS A 160 33.51 9.35 -0.56
C LYS A 160 34.65 10.19 0.05
N LYS A 161 34.92 11.39 -0.49
CA LYS A 161 35.99 12.27 0.01
C LYS A 161 35.55 13.17 1.16
N TYR A 162 34.25 13.45 1.25
CA TYR A 162 33.70 14.42 2.16
C TYR A 162 32.49 13.86 2.91
N THR A 163 32.33 14.27 4.16
CA THR A 163 31.16 13.95 4.97
C THR A 163 30.54 15.26 5.47
N ALA A 164 29.31 15.54 5.08
CA ALA A 164 28.58 16.72 5.52
C ALA A 164 27.71 16.40 6.74
N PHE A 165 27.63 17.33 7.70
CA PHE A 165 26.86 17.17 8.92
C PHE A 165 26.46 18.54 9.49
N ILE A 166 25.45 18.54 10.37
CA ILE A 166 25.06 19.73 11.12
C ILE A 166 25.78 19.73 12.47
N LYS A 167 26.40 20.86 12.81
CA LYS A 167 27.01 21.12 14.12
C LYS A 167 26.71 22.56 14.51
N ASN A 168 26.22 22.77 15.74
CA ASN A 168 25.80 24.09 16.24
C ASN A 168 24.85 24.82 15.27
N HIS A 169 23.82 24.13 14.79
CA HIS A 169 22.81 24.64 13.83
C HIS A 169 23.37 25.08 12.47
N ASN A 170 24.64 24.81 12.18
CA ASN A 170 25.34 25.19 10.96
C ASN A 170 25.84 23.96 10.20
N ILE A 171 26.12 24.14 8.91
CA ILE A 171 26.60 23.10 8.01
C ILE A 171 28.12 23.00 8.12
N TYR A 172 28.60 21.79 8.34
CA TYR A 172 30.01 21.44 8.35
C TYR A 172 30.28 20.35 7.31
N VAL A 173 31.49 20.39 6.75
CA VAL A 173 32.02 19.34 5.89
C VAL A 173 33.34 18.87 6.47
N LYS A 174 33.47 17.56 6.68
CA LYS A 174 34.70 16.90 7.08
C LYS A 174 35.31 16.20 5.88
N GLU A 175 36.59 16.44 5.64
CA GLU A 175 37.35 15.67 4.66
C GLU A 175 37.71 14.30 5.26
N THR A 176 37.38 13.21 4.57
CA THR A 176 37.55 11.83 5.07
C THR A 176 39.03 11.44 5.17
N ALA A 177 39.87 11.96 4.28
CA ALA A 177 41.30 11.63 4.22
C ALA A 177 42.11 12.28 5.35
N THR A 178 41.82 13.54 5.68
CA THR A 178 42.59 14.33 6.66
C THR A 178 41.88 14.47 8.01
N GLY A 179 40.58 14.19 8.04
CA GLY A 179 39.72 14.46 9.18
C GLY A 179 39.43 15.95 9.42
N LYS A 180 39.92 16.85 8.56
CA LYS A 180 39.78 18.29 8.73
C LYS A 180 38.33 18.72 8.52
N GLU A 181 37.79 19.46 9.48
CA GLU A 181 36.45 20.05 9.41
C GLU A 181 36.51 21.46 8.82
N LYS A 182 35.57 21.77 7.94
CA LYS A 182 35.34 23.10 7.37
C LYS A 182 33.88 23.48 7.59
N GLN A 183 33.67 24.61 8.26
CA GLN A 183 32.35 25.21 8.39
C GLN A 183 31.94 25.88 7.08
N LEU A 184 30.71 25.66 6.63
CA LEU A 184 30.16 26.26 5.40
C LEU A 184 29.15 27.38 5.69
N SER A 185 28.46 27.35 6.83
CA SER A 185 27.50 28.38 7.24
C SER A 185 27.82 28.94 8.62
N LEU A 186 27.47 30.19 8.88
CA LEU A 186 27.79 30.92 10.13
C LEU A 186 26.55 31.52 10.81
N ASP A 187 25.39 31.48 10.16
CA ASP A 187 24.16 32.19 10.53
C ASP A 187 23.10 31.30 11.22
N GLY A 188 23.40 30.01 11.40
CA GLY A 188 22.51 29.07 12.07
C GLY A 188 22.31 29.37 13.56
N THR A 189 21.06 29.44 14.00
CA THR A 189 20.66 29.64 15.41
C THR A 189 19.54 28.68 15.81
N LEU A 190 19.19 28.60 17.10
CA LEU A 190 18.14 27.71 17.59
C LEU A 190 16.76 27.94 16.93
N GLY A 191 16.46 29.19 16.55
CA GLY A 191 15.22 29.57 15.85
C GLY A 191 15.34 29.68 14.33
N ASN A 192 16.54 29.51 13.78
CA ASN A 192 16.83 29.59 12.34
C ASN A 192 17.98 28.61 12.05
N TYR A 193 17.69 27.31 12.11
CA TYR A 193 18.66 26.23 11.97
C TYR A 193 18.63 25.68 10.55
N TYR A 194 19.78 25.17 10.08
CA TYR A 194 19.81 24.41 8.83
C TYR A 194 19.25 23.00 9.04
N SER A 195 18.38 22.57 8.12
CA SER A 195 17.87 21.19 8.05
C SER A 195 19.02 20.19 7.95
N ALA A 196 18.95 19.13 8.76
CA ALA A 196 19.90 18.03 8.77
C ALA A 196 19.75 17.10 7.55
N TYR A 197 18.72 17.30 6.72
CA TYR A 197 18.53 16.61 5.44
C TYR A 197 19.45 17.14 4.34
N ILE A 198 20.75 16.88 4.50
CA ILE A 198 21.77 17.29 3.54
C ILE A 198 21.77 16.35 2.32
N ARG A 199 21.78 16.92 1.10
CA ARG A 199 21.98 16.15 -0.14
C ARG A 199 23.18 16.68 -0.91
N TRP A 200 24.04 15.75 -1.35
CA TRP A 200 25.14 16.05 -2.24
C TRP A 200 24.68 16.19 -3.70
N SER A 201 25.41 16.99 -4.47
CA SER A 201 25.27 17.01 -5.93
C SER A 201 25.68 15.64 -6.50
N PRO A 202 24.94 15.06 -7.45
CA PRO A 202 25.31 13.79 -8.08
C PRO A 202 26.70 13.81 -8.73
N ASP A 203 27.13 14.99 -9.20
CA ASP A 203 28.42 15.19 -9.86
C ASP A 203 29.58 15.53 -8.89
N SER A 204 29.31 15.64 -7.59
CA SER A 204 30.27 16.06 -6.55
C SER A 204 31.04 17.36 -6.85
N LYS A 205 30.64 18.14 -7.87
CA LYS A 205 31.37 19.33 -8.36
C LYS A 205 30.73 20.64 -7.91
N LYS A 206 29.44 20.64 -7.61
CA LYS A 206 28.75 21.81 -7.07
C LYS A 206 28.57 21.69 -5.55
N SER A 207 28.82 22.78 -4.84
CA SER A 207 28.45 22.94 -3.43
C SER A 207 26.94 22.74 -3.29
N LEU A 208 26.55 21.60 -2.70
CA LEU A 208 25.24 21.29 -2.11
C LEU A 208 24.02 21.89 -2.87
N PRO A 209 23.31 21.14 -3.73
CA PRO A 209 21.94 21.47 -4.08
C PRO A 209 21.04 21.07 -2.90
N ALA A 210 21.33 21.61 -1.72
CA ALA A 210 20.40 21.53 -0.63
C ALA A 210 19.30 22.54 -0.96
N ARG A 211 18.11 22.04 -1.24
CA ARG A 211 16.90 22.85 -1.09
C ARG A 211 16.85 23.19 0.39
N PHE A 212 17.49 24.28 0.78
CA PHE A 212 17.43 24.82 2.13
C PHE A 212 16.01 25.33 2.30
N VAL A 213 15.14 24.46 2.80
CA VAL A 213 13.87 24.92 3.33
C VAL A 213 14.24 25.68 4.60
N ARG A 214 13.97 26.97 4.57
CA ARG A 214 13.97 27.82 5.75
C ARG A 214 12.60 27.71 6.41
#